data_AF-A0A5S5BBI7-F1
#
_entry.id   AF-A0A5S5BBI7-F1
#
_cell.length_a   1.000
_cell.length_b   1.000
_cell.length_c   1.000
_cell.angle_alpha   90.00
_cell.angle_beta   90.00
_cell.angle_gamma   90.00
#
_symmetry.space_group_name_H-M   'P 1'
#
loop_
_entity.id
_entity.type
_entity.pdbx_description
1 polymer ?
#
loop_
_entity_poly.entity_id
_entity_poly.type
_entity_poly.pdbx_seq_one_letter_code
_entity_poly.pdbx_strand_id
1 'polypeptide(L)'
;MGRSIHLFSTHSSRARFDRRNYCPDRSGDTQAIIADAIAVVEQHSENTRVLRDAHAKAHGCVRAEVSVRNDLEPALRYGVFNEPGKTWNAWVRLSNGNAYPQFDRIKDARGMAIKLLDVPGEKLTADPRHAGEQDFVMFNHPVFFVRDVAEYRSNFAAQAQGQKVLAFFQVWTRAAGSCATCSLR
;
A
#
# COMPACT_ATOMS: atom_id res chain seq x y z
N MET A 1 -17.09 -21.38 14.17
CA MET A 1 -15.73 -21.43 14.75
C MET A 1 -14.89 -20.36 14.07
N GLY A 2 -14.87 -19.14 14.60
CA GLY A 2 -14.02 -18.05 14.10
C GLY A 2 -12.65 -18.16 14.76
N ARG A 3 -11.57 -18.22 13.97
CA ARG A 3 -10.20 -18.16 14.49
C ARG A 3 -9.77 -16.69 14.49
N SER A 4 -9.52 -16.12 15.66
CA SER A 4 -8.92 -14.80 15.82
C SER A 4 -7.51 -14.81 15.22
N ILE A 5 -7.23 -13.84 14.35
CA ILE A 5 -5.89 -13.60 13.80
C ILE A 5 -5.20 -12.60 14.73
N HIS A 6 -4.23 -13.06 15.51
CA HIS A 6 -3.42 -12.20 16.37
C HIS A 6 -2.23 -11.65 15.55
N LEU A 7 -2.28 -10.38 15.16
CA LEU A 7 -1.12 -9.69 14.57
C LEU A 7 -0.12 -9.35 15.69
N PHE A 8 1.04 -10.00 15.67
CA PHE A 8 2.22 -9.62 16.47
C PHE A 8 3.12 -8.72 15.61
N SER A 9 3.23 -7.44 15.98
CA SER A 9 4.31 -6.57 15.50
C SER A 9 5.29 -6.36 16.64
N THR A 10 6.33 -7.20 16.69
CA THR A 10 7.54 -6.91 17.45
C THR A 10 8.48 -6.23 16.47
N HIS A 11 8.57 -4.90 16.47
CA HIS A 11 9.76 -4.11 16.11
C HIS A 11 9.42 -2.61 16.25
N SER A 12 10.03 -1.96 17.25
CA SER A 12 10.03 -0.52 17.42
C SER A 12 11.07 0.08 16.49
N SER A 13 10.66 0.59 15.33
CA SER A 13 11.43 1.57 14.58
C SER A 13 10.65 2.88 14.59
N ARG A 14 11.18 3.90 15.27
CA ARG A 14 10.64 5.27 15.29
C ARG A 14 10.58 5.84 13.86
N ALA A 15 9.47 5.63 13.17
CA ALA A 15 9.12 6.44 12.00
C ALA A 15 8.59 7.78 12.52
N ARG A 16 9.45 8.80 12.52
CA ARG A 16 9.01 10.19 12.72
C ARG A 16 8.21 10.62 11.50
N PHE A 17 6.88 10.68 11.62
CA PHE A 17 6.03 11.34 10.64
C PHE A 17 6.15 12.86 10.84
N ASP A 18 7.11 13.50 10.17
CA ASP A 18 7.23 14.96 10.15
C ASP A 18 6.23 15.55 9.16
N ARG A 19 5.21 16.26 9.68
CA ARG A 19 4.23 17.00 8.86
C ARG A 19 4.84 18.14 8.04
N ARG A 20 6.12 18.49 8.25
CA ARG A 20 6.77 19.64 7.59
C ARG A 20 7.38 19.37 6.21
N ASN A 21 7.39 18.12 5.74
CA ASN A 21 7.84 17.78 4.39
C ASN A 21 6.66 17.42 3.47
N TYR A 22 5.70 18.34 3.35
CA TYR A 22 4.70 18.30 2.30
C TYR A 22 5.33 18.84 1.01
N CYS A 23 5.77 17.96 0.11
CA CYS A 23 6.31 18.35 -1.19
C CYS A 23 5.15 18.87 -2.07
N PRO A 24 5.21 20.11 -2.58
CA PRO A 24 4.08 20.75 -3.27
C PRO A 24 3.79 20.21 -4.68
N ASP A 25 4.59 19.31 -5.24
CA ASP A 25 4.45 18.82 -6.63
C ASP A 25 3.75 17.46 -6.79
N ARG A 26 3.20 16.87 -5.70
CA ARG A 26 2.58 15.53 -5.72
C ARG A 26 1.43 15.34 -6.72
N SER A 27 0.75 16.40 -7.15
CA SER A 27 -0.37 16.28 -8.09
C SER A 27 0.08 15.77 -9.46
N GLY A 28 1.26 16.19 -9.94
CA GLY A 28 1.83 15.73 -11.20
C GLY A 28 2.24 14.25 -11.16
N ASP A 29 2.91 13.84 -10.08
CA ASP A 29 3.28 12.43 -9.90
C ASP A 29 2.05 11.53 -9.78
N THR A 30 1.02 11.97 -9.06
CA THR A 30 -0.22 11.20 -8.87
C THR A 30 -0.90 10.92 -10.21
N GLN A 31 -1.06 11.94 -11.06
CA GLN A 31 -1.67 11.76 -12.38
C GLN A 31 -0.85 10.85 -13.29
N ALA A 32 0.48 10.98 -13.25
CA ALA A 32 1.37 10.13 -14.04
C ALA A 32 1.29 8.66 -13.59
N ILE A 33 1.31 8.39 -12.28
CA ILE A 33 1.17 7.04 -11.73
C ILE A 33 -0.17 6.43 -12.13
N ILE A 34 -1.26 7.20 -12.09
CA ILE A 34 -2.59 6.73 -12.53
C ILE A 34 -2.56 6.33 -14.01
N ALA A 35 -1.96 7.16 -14.87
CA ALA A 35 -1.84 6.87 -16.29
C ALA A 35 -1.02 5.60 -16.55
N ASP A 36 0.12 5.44 -15.87
CA ASP A 36 0.96 4.24 -15.98
C ASP A 36 0.23 2.99 -15.47
N ALA A 37 -0.53 3.10 -14.37
CA ALA A 37 -1.35 2.00 -13.86
C ALA A 37 -2.45 1.58 -14.85
N ILE A 38 -3.11 2.54 -15.51
CA ILE A 38 -4.07 2.26 -16.58
C ILE A 38 -3.39 1.50 -17.72
N ALA A 39 -2.22 1.95 -18.17
CA ALA A 39 -1.48 1.28 -19.24
C ALA A 39 -1.10 -0.17 -18.86
N VAL A 40 -0.67 -0.40 -17.61
CA VAL A 40 -0.42 -1.75 -17.09
C VAL A 40 -1.69 -2.59 -17.12
N VAL A 41 -2.84 -2.05 -16.70
CA VAL A 41 -4.11 -2.78 -16.73
C VAL A 41 -4.55 -3.09 -18.16
N GLU A 42 -4.43 -2.14 -19.09
CA GLU A 42 -4.82 -2.30 -20.50
C GLU A 42 -3.99 -3.37 -21.21
N GLN A 43 -2.66 -3.39 -20.98
CA GLN A 43 -1.77 -4.44 -21.50
C GLN A 43 -2.20 -5.86 -21.11
N HIS A 44 -2.94 -5.98 -20.01
CA HIS A 44 -3.35 -7.27 -19.42
C HIS A 44 -4.88 -7.44 -19.40
N SER A 45 -5.62 -6.63 -20.16
CA SER A 45 -7.07 -6.75 -20.27
C SER A 45 -7.43 -7.81 -21.31
N GLU A 46 -7.97 -8.94 -20.85
CA GLU A 46 -8.67 -9.88 -21.72
C GLU A 46 -10.16 -9.51 -21.73
N ASN A 47 -10.83 -9.73 -22.88
CA ASN A 47 -12.15 -9.24 -23.31
C ASN A 47 -13.36 -9.36 -22.34
N THR A 48 -13.19 -9.84 -21.11
CA THR A 48 -14.26 -9.89 -20.10
C THR A 48 -13.85 -9.52 -18.67
N ARG A 49 -12.56 -9.27 -18.37
CA ARG A 49 -12.11 -9.07 -16.98
C ARG A 49 -10.97 -8.06 -16.85
N VAL A 50 -11.23 -6.99 -16.11
CA VAL A 50 -10.22 -6.02 -15.67
C VAL A 50 -9.56 -6.55 -14.39
N LEU A 51 -8.25 -6.74 -14.42
CA LEU A 51 -7.45 -7.15 -13.27
C LEU A 51 -6.87 -5.93 -12.54
N ARG A 52 -6.35 -6.15 -11.33
CA ARG A 52 -5.60 -5.11 -10.61
C ARG A 52 -4.19 -5.00 -11.21
N ASP A 53 -3.67 -3.79 -11.26
CA ASP A 53 -2.28 -3.44 -11.66
C ASP A 53 -1.22 -4.13 -10.79
N ALA A 54 -1.55 -4.43 -9.53
CA ALA A 54 -0.80 -5.31 -8.65
C ALA A 54 -1.74 -6.17 -7.81
N HIS A 55 -1.24 -7.25 -7.22
CA HIS A 55 -2.04 -8.14 -6.38
C HIS A 55 -3.29 -8.70 -7.08
N ALA A 56 -3.17 -9.05 -8.37
CA ALA A 56 -4.31 -9.41 -9.22
C ALA A 56 -5.03 -10.67 -8.73
N LYS A 57 -4.28 -11.69 -8.28
CA LYS A 57 -4.87 -12.94 -7.79
C LYS A 57 -5.17 -12.85 -6.30
N ALA A 58 -6.45 -13.00 -5.96
CA ALA A 58 -6.84 -13.25 -4.58
C ALA A 58 -6.60 -14.72 -4.20
N HIS A 59 -6.06 -14.95 -3.00
CA HIS A 59 -6.08 -16.27 -2.35
C HIS A 59 -7.40 -16.49 -1.60
N GLY A 60 -8.00 -15.41 -1.08
CA GLY A 60 -9.27 -15.47 -0.38
C GLY A 60 -9.69 -14.11 0.16
N CYS A 61 -10.97 -14.02 0.51
CA CYS A 61 -11.55 -12.90 1.23
C CYS A 61 -12.35 -13.46 2.41
N VAL A 62 -12.02 -13.03 3.62
CA VAL A 62 -12.65 -13.54 4.83
C VAL A 62 -13.24 -12.40 5.65
N ARG A 63 -14.38 -12.67 6.29
CA ARG A 63 -14.90 -11.81 7.34
C ARG A 63 -14.08 -12.06 8.60
N ALA A 64 -13.66 -10.99 9.27
CA ALA A 64 -12.81 -11.04 10.43
C ALA A 64 -13.24 -10.03 11.47
N GLU A 65 -12.67 -10.18 12.66
CA GLU A 65 -12.74 -9.21 13.75
C GLU A 65 -11.32 -8.74 14.06
N VAL A 66 -11.14 -7.42 14.21
CA VAL A 66 -9.85 -6.82 14.57
C VAL A 66 -10.00 -6.14 15.92
N SER A 67 -9.33 -6.70 16.94
CA SER A 67 -9.38 -6.20 18.30
C SER A 67 -8.15 -5.35 18.62
N VAL A 68 -8.39 -4.14 19.14
CA VAL A 68 -7.35 -3.30 19.73
C VAL A 68 -6.90 -3.96 21.03
N ARG A 69 -5.58 -4.14 21.20
CA ARG A 69 -5.02 -4.74 22.40
C ARG A 69 -5.38 -3.93 23.66
N ASN A 70 -5.77 -4.61 24.73
CA ASN A 70 -6.07 -3.99 26.03
C ASN A 70 -4.85 -3.25 26.63
N ASP A 71 -3.64 -3.74 26.35
CA ASP A 71 -2.37 -3.22 26.85
C ASP A 71 -1.66 -2.31 25.85
N LEU A 72 -2.37 -1.78 24.84
CA LEU A 72 -1.77 -0.87 23.87
C LEU A 72 -1.21 0.38 24.57
N GLU A 73 0.06 0.71 24.32
CA GLU A 73 0.73 1.87 24.91
C GLU A 73 -0.05 3.17 24.61
N PRO A 74 -0.21 4.10 25.58
CA PRO A 74 -0.93 5.35 25.36
C PRO A 74 -0.46 6.15 24.13
N ALA A 75 0.84 6.10 23.82
CA ALA A 75 1.44 6.77 22.67
C ALA A 75 1.07 6.15 21.31
N LEU A 76 0.33 5.04 21.27
CA LEU A 76 -0.17 4.41 20.04
C LEU A 76 -1.70 4.49 19.93
N ARG A 77 -2.39 5.05 20.94
CA ARG A 77 -3.84 5.15 21.00
C ARG A 77 -4.34 6.36 20.20
N TYR A 78 -4.43 6.18 18.89
CA TYR A 78 -4.95 7.20 17.98
C TYR A 78 -5.90 6.60 16.96
N GLY A 79 -6.91 7.38 16.55
CA GLY A 79 -7.89 6.96 15.54
C GLY A 79 -8.57 5.64 15.91
N VAL A 80 -8.50 4.66 15.02
CA VAL A 80 -9.12 3.32 15.23
C VAL A 80 -8.51 2.52 16.39
N PHE A 81 -7.34 2.95 16.91
CA PHE A 81 -6.66 2.34 18.05
C PHE A 81 -6.90 3.08 19.38
N ASN A 82 -7.73 4.13 19.39
CA ASN A 82 -7.91 5.00 20.54
C ASN A 82 -8.49 4.29 21.78
N GLU A 83 -9.34 3.28 21.57
CA GLU A 83 -10.03 2.54 22.63
C GLU A 83 -9.45 1.11 22.73
N PRO A 84 -8.58 0.83 23.73
CA PRO A 84 -8.13 -0.54 24.04
C PRO A 84 -9.33 -1.48 24.26
N GLY A 85 -9.23 -2.71 23.76
CA GLY A 85 -10.29 -3.72 23.84
C GLY A 85 -11.40 -3.58 22.78
N LYS A 86 -11.46 -2.46 22.06
CA LYS A 86 -12.42 -2.27 20.97
C LYS A 86 -12.22 -3.32 19.88
N THR A 87 -13.31 -3.89 19.39
CA THR A 87 -13.30 -4.86 18.28
C THR A 87 -14.05 -4.29 17.09
N TRP A 88 -13.42 -4.32 15.93
CA TRP A 88 -13.96 -3.86 14.66
C TRP A 88 -14.35 -5.04 13.77
N ASN A 89 -15.50 -4.95 13.11
CA ASN A 89 -15.81 -5.84 11.99
C ASN A 89 -14.92 -5.50 10.80
N ALA A 90 -14.43 -6.52 10.10
CA ALA A 90 -13.50 -6.33 8.99
C ALA A 90 -13.67 -7.34 7.86
N TRP A 91 -13.22 -6.93 6.67
CA TRP A 91 -12.89 -7.84 5.57
C TRP A 91 -11.38 -7.93 5.42
N VAL A 92 -10.86 -9.14 5.28
CA VAL A 92 -9.44 -9.39 5.01
C VAL A 92 -9.28 -10.08 3.68
N ARG A 93 -8.51 -9.46 2.78
CA ARG A 93 -8.16 -10.02 1.47
C ARG A 93 -6.70 -10.43 1.44
N LEU A 94 -6.45 -11.68 1.07
CA LEU A 94 -5.12 -12.22 0.84
C LEU A 94 -4.86 -12.34 -0.67
N SER A 95 -3.64 -12.07 -1.11
CA SER A 95 -3.30 -12.05 -2.55
C SER A 95 -1.83 -12.33 -2.83
N ASN A 96 -1.53 -12.68 -4.09
CA ASN A 96 -0.18 -12.57 -4.63
C ASN A 96 0.22 -11.10 -4.80
N GLY A 97 1.44 -10.81 -5.27
CA GLY A 97 1.93 -9.45 -5.50
C GLY A 97 1.88 -9.03 -6.98
N ASN A 98 2.01 -10.00 -7.89
CA ASN A 98 2.13 -9.73 -9.32
C ASN A 98 0.81 -9.22 -9.97
N ALA A 99 0.97 -8.41 -11.03
CA ALA A 99 -0.10 -7.97 -11.93
C ALA A 99 -0.79 -9.14 -12.67
N TYR A 100 -0.07 -10.25 -12.85
CA TYR A 100 -0.60 -11.47 -13.46
C TYR A 100 -0.94 -12.54 -12.41
N PRO A 101 -2.06 -13.26 -12.54
CA PRO A 101 -2.37 -14.38 -11.66
C PRO A 101 -1.36 -15.53 -11.78
N GLN A 102 -0.61 -15.78 -10.71
CA GLN A 102 0.39 -16.84 -10.65
C GLN A 102 -0.05 -17.99 -9.71
N PHE A 103 0.60 -19.16 -9.85
CA PHE A 103 0.45 -20.24 -8.87
C PHE A 103 1.00 -19.84 -7.50
N ASP A 104 0.37 -20.31 -6.42
CA ASP A 104 0.70 -19.88 -5.05
C ASP A 104 2.09 -20.34 -4.58
N ARG A 105 2.67 -21.34 -5.25
CA ARG A 105 4.03 -21.82 -5.01
C ARG A 105 5.13 -20.92 -5.58
N ILE A 106 4.79 -20.01 -6.49
CA ILE A 106 5.77 -19.13 -7.13
C ILE A 106 6.19 -18.04 -6.14
N LYS A 107 7.50 -17.82 -6.01
CA LYS A 107 8.07 -16.76 -5.16
C LYS A 107 7.53 -15.40 -5.61
N ASP A 108 6.89 -14.70 -4.68
CA ASP A 108 6.23 -13.41 -4.92
C ASP A 108 5.97 -12.73 -3.56
N ALA A 109 5.69 -11.42 -3.57
CA ALA A 109 5.13 -10.75 -2.41
C ALA A 109 3.72 -11.31 -2.12
N ARG A 110 3.30 -11.30 -0.85
CA ARG A 110 1.96 -11.70 -0.43
C ARG A 110 1.25 -10.54 0.23
N GLY A 111 0.19 -10.06 -0.42
CA GLY A 111 -0.62 -8.95 0.07
C GLY A 111 -1.62 -9.41 1.14
N MET A 112 -1.80 -8.57 2.15
CA MET A 112 -2.86 -8.65 3.15
C MET A 112 -3.49 -7.27 3.29
N ALA A 113 -4.70 -7.11 2.77
CA ALA A 113 -5.48 -5.89 2.96
C ALA A 113 -6.56 -6.13 4.00
N ILE A 114 -6.66 -5.24 4.99
CA ILE A 114 -7.70 -5.25 6.02
C ILE A 114 -8.56 -4.01 5.81
N LYS A 115 -9.87 -4.19 5.64
CA LYS A 115 -10.86 -3.12 5.61
C LYS A 115 -11.68 -3.17 6.89
N LEU A 116 -11.53 -2.18 7.76
CA LEU A 116 -12.40 -1.98 8.91
C LEU A 116 -13.71 -1.33 8.47
N LEU A 117 -14.81 -1.78 9.07
CA LEU A 117 -16.16 -1.30 8.79
C LEU A 117 -16.66 -0.40 9.93
N ASP A 118 -17.65 0.44 9.61
CA ASP A 118 -18.34 1.34 10.54
C ASP A 118 -17.38 2.24 11.35
N VAL A 119 -16.27 2.64 10.73
CA VAL A 119 -15.26 3.51 11.33
C VAL A 119 -15.73 4.97 11.26
N PRO A 120 -16.02 5.62 12.40
CA PRO A 120 -16.48 7.01 12.40
C PRO A 120 -15.35 8.00 12.10
N GLY A 121 -15.73 9.26 11.88
CA GLY A 121 -14.80 10.38 11.72
C GLY A 121 -14.53 10.78 10.27
N GLU A 122 -13.87 11.92 10.11
CA GLU A 122 -13.51 12.48 8.81
C GLU A 122 -12.49 11.60 8.08
N LYS A 123 -12.67 11.43 6.77
CA LYS A 123 -11.81 10.62 5.91
C LYS A 123 -10.92 11.52 5.06
N LEU A 124 -9.74 11.00 4.72
CA LEU A 124 -8.81 11.69 3.82
C LEU A 124 -9.43 11.92 2.43
N THR A 125 -10.25 10.99 1.96
CA THR A 125 -10.94 11.08 0.68
C THR A 125 -12.39 11.49 0.88
N ALA A 126 -12.89 12.41 0.06
CA ALA A 126 -14.29 12.85 0.07
C ALA A 126 -15.26 11.88 -0.64
N ASP A 127 -14.86 10.64 -0.91
CA ASP A 127 -15.71 9.64 -1.55
C ASP A 127 -16.73 9.08 -0.55
N PRO A 128 -18.04 9.32 -0.75
CA PRO A 128 -19.09 8.84 0.16
C PRO A 128 -19.10 7.31 0.32
N ARG A 129 -18.62 6.56 -0.69
CA ARG A 129 -18.58 5.09 -0.66
C ARG A 129 -17.61 4.55 0.38
N HIS A 130 -16.64 5.36 0.81
CA HIS A 130 -15.61 5.00 1.77
C HIS A 130 -15.71 5.79 3.09
N ALA A 131 -16.83 6.49 3.30
CA ALA A 131 -17.04 7.38 4.45
C ALA A 131 -17.05 6.64 5.81
N GLY A 132 -17.32 5.34 5.83
CA GLY A 132 -17.36 4.51 7.03
C GLY A 132 -16.21 3.52 7.16
N GLU A 133 -15.14 3.67 6.38
CA GLU A 133 -14.12 2.63 6.26
C GLU A 133 -12.73 3.12 6.72
N GLN A 134 -11.85 2.17 7.04
CA GLN A 134 -10.40 2.40 7.16
C GLN A 134 -9.68 1.18 6.60
N ASP A 135 -8.80 1.42 5.64
CA ASP A 135 -8.03 0.36 5.00
C ASP A 135 -6.59 0.32 5.55
N PHE A 136 -6.10 -0.89 5.79
CA PHE A 136 -4.70 -1.21 6.02
C PHE A 136 -4.23 -2.08 4.87
N VAL A 137 -3.44 -1.50 3.96
CA VAL A 137 -2.90 -2.20 2.80
C VAL A 137 -1.47 -2.61 3.13
N MET A 138 -1.26 -3.91 3.31
CA MET A 138 0.01 -4.46 3.76
C MET A 138 0.44 -5.63 2.87
N PHE A 139 1.69 -6.05 3.02
CA PHE A 139 2.22 -7.27 2.46
C PHE A 139 3.19 -7.93 3.46
N ASN A 140 3.60 -9.16 3.19
CA ASN A 140 4.33 -10.03 4.10
C ASN A 140 5.82 -9.67 4.33
N HIS A 141 6.22 -8.42 4.08
CA HIS A 141 7.59 -7.96 4.27
C HIS A 141 7.61 -6.57 4.92
N PRO A 142 8.53 -6.30 5.87
CA PRO A 142 8.52 -5.05 6.65
C PRO A 142 9.06 -3.84 5.89
N VAL A 143 9.72 -4.05 4.76
CA VAL A 143 10.26 -2.98 3.91
C VAL A 143 9.73 -3.09 2.49
N PHE A 144 9.42 -1.94 1.90
CA PHE A 144 9.03 -1.79 0.51
C PHE A 144 10.26 -1.57 -0.37
N PHE A 145 10.21 -2.00 -1.63
CA PHE A 145 11.36 -1.96 -2.54
C PHE A 145 11.60 -0.58 -3.18
N VAL A 146 10.68 0.38 -2.98
CA VAL A 146 10.91 1.80 -3.28
C VAL A 146 10.76 2.63 -2.01
N ARG A 147 11.47 3.77 -1.94
CA ARG A 147 11.57 4.58 -0.73
C ARG A 147 10.62 5.78 -0.72
N ASP A 148 10.29 6.31 -1.89
CA ASP A 148 9.46 7.50 -2.05
C ASP A 148 8.59 7.44 -3.32
N VAL A 149 7.74 8.45 -3.49
CA VAL A 149 6.78 8.54 -4.61
C VAL A 149 7.48 8.72 -5.96
N ALA A 150 8.63 9.39 -6.00
CA ALA A 150 9.37 9.60 -7.24
C ALA A 150 10.03 8.30 -7.73
N GLU A 151 10.59 7.50 -6.81
CA GLU A 151 11.03 6.14 -7.10
C GLU A 151 9.86 5.23 -7.47
N TYR A 152 8.72 5.36 -6.80
CA TYR A 152 7.51 4.59 -7.15
C TYR A 152 7.06 4.88 -8.59
N ARG A 153 7.01 6.15 -8.99
CA ARG A 153 6.72 6.56 -10.37
C ARG A 153 7.71 5.96 -11.35
N SER A 154 9.01 6.05 -11.05
CA SER A 154 10.07 5.51 -11.92
C SER A 154 9.96 3.98 -12.06
N ASN A 155 9.57 3.28 -11.00
CA ASN A 155 9.30 1.85 -11.03
C ASN A 155 8.04 1.51 -11.88
N PHE A 156 6.94 2.25 -11.72
CA PHE A 156 5.72 2.04 -12.51
C PHE A 156 5.94 2.28 -14.01
N ALA A 157 6.65 3.35 -14.36
CA ALA A 157 7.04 3.62 -15.73
C ALA A 157 7.89 2.47 -16.32
N ALA A 158 8.84 1.92 -15.55
CA ALA A 158 9.65 0.77 -15.98
C ALA A 158 8.80 -0.50 -16.17
N GLN A 159 7.81 -0.74 -15.30
CA GLN A 159 6.89 -1.88 -15.42
C GLN A 159 5.96 -1.74 -16.63
N ALA A 160 5.41 -0.55 -16.88
CA ALA A 160 4.61 -0.26 -18.06
C ALA A 160 5.39 -0.45 -19.37
N GLN A 161 6.72 -0.24 -19.34
CA GLN A 161 7.63 -0.49 -20.46
C GLN A 161 8.16 -1.94 -20.53
N GLY A 162 7.71 -2.84 -19.65
CA GLY A 162 8.11 -4.26 -19.65
C GLY A 162 9.51 -4.56 -19.09
N GLN A 163 10.16 -3.60 -18.44
CA GLN A 163 11.56 -3.72 -17.98
C GLN A 163 11.65 -4.33 -16.57
N LYS A 164 11.79 -5.66 -16.49
CA LYS A 164 11.79 -6.42 -15.21
C LYS A 164 12.98 -6.14 -14.28
N VAL A 165 14.15 -5.79 -14.82
CA VAL A 165 15.39 -5.58 -14.03
C VAL A 165 15.43 -4.17 -13.43
N LEU A 166 14.98 -3.15 -14.18
CA LEU A 166 14.91 -1.77 -13.73
C LEU A 166 13.73 -1.51 -12.78
N ALA A 167 12.79 -2.45 -12.62
CA ALA A 167 11.75 -2.36 -11.59
C ALA A 167 12.29 -2.71 -10.17
N PHE A 168 13.32 -3.55 -10.08
CA PHE A 168 13.85 -4.06 -8.80
C PHE A 168 15.24 -3.52 -8.42
N PHE A 169 16.05 -3.05 -9.39
CA PHE A 169 17.43 -2.62 -9.16
C PHE A 169 17.73 -1.20 -9.69
N GLN A 170 16.85 -0.21 -9.46
CA GLN A 170 17.17 1.19 -9.81
C GLN A 170 18.31 1.80 -8.98
N VAL A 171 18.72 1.14 -7.89
CA VAL A 171 19.66 1.67 -6.89
C VAL A 171 21.12 1.73 -7.39
N TRP A 172 21.44 1.25 -8.61
CA TRP A 172 22.83 1.15 -9.10
C TRP A 172 23.18 1.94 -10.37
N THR A 173 22.35 2.90 -10.81
CA THR A 173 22.69 3.77 -11.97
C THR A 173 22.54 5.26 -11.74
N ARG A 174 22.75 5.75 -10.51
CA ARG A 174 23.02 7.17 -10.25
C ARG A 174 24.40 7.38 -9.60
N ALA A 175 25.44 6.97 -10.32
CA ALA A 175 26.69 7.70 -10.29
C ALA A 175 26.72 8.57 -11.56
N ALA A 176 26.85 9.89 -11.35
CA ALA A 176 26.98 10.99 -12.32
C ALA A 176 25.70 11.79 -12.67
N GLY A 177 25.71 13.07 -12.27
CA GLY A 177 24.92 14.19 -12.81
C GLY A 177 23.55 14.41 -12.18
N SER A 178 23.18 15.56 -11.61
CA SER A 178 23.85 16.83 -11.36
C SER A 178 23.04 17.54 -10.27
N CYS A 179 23.72 18.06 -9.25
CA CYS A 179 23.18 19.03 -8.32
C CYS A 179 22.84 20.30 -9.10
N ALA A 180 21.55 20.61 -9.28
CA ALA A 180 21.11 21.90 -9.77
C ALA A 180 20.60 22.71 -8.58
N THR A 181 21.51 23.52 -8.06
CA THR A 181 21.32 24.71 -7.23
C THR A 181 19.90 25.28 -7.18
N CYS A 182 19.29 25.21 -6.00
CA CYS A 182 18.26 26.12 -5.57
C CYS A 182 18.96 27.46 -5.24
N SER A 183 18.88 28.45 -6.13
CA SER A 183 19.30 29.81 -5.81
C SER A 183 18.18 30.50 -5.05
N LEU A 184 18.46 30.84 -3.79
CA LEU A 184 17.73 31.82 -2.99
C LEU A 184 17.58 33.13 -3.79
N ARG A 185 16.34 33.51 -4.08
CA ARG A 185 15.82 34.88 -4.00
C ARG A 185 14.36 34.84 -3.62
#